data_AF-A0A3E0J4Z7-F1
#
_entry.id   AF-A0A3E0J4Z7-F1
#
_cell.length_a   1.000
_cell.length_b   1.000
_cell.length_c   1.000
_cell.angle_alpha   90.00
_cell.angle_beta   90.00
_cell.angle_gamma   90.00
#
_symmetry.space_group_name_H-M   'P 1'
#
loop_
_entity.id
_entity.type
_entity.pdbx_description
1 polymer ?
#
loop_
_entity_poly.entity_id
_entity_poly.type
_entity_poly.pdbx_seq_one_letter_code
_entity_poly.pdbx_strand_id
1 'polypeptide(L)'
;MSKRHALEDYLSQLEHKLRDLPANERRTHLNEIRDHLIELVTEEGKTEDQIVDSFISPEQLSRDILLEEQTSKQKTEFELPDYWFGVTVVSVVAPFGALALPLIMENIDIGLYLPFLLQFIVGTGVLFGFYKTRLTNKRGDTLRKIGRVMIPVLALPFAFFSINIMQTGDLSTFKITYLACYLFIWILTYFSVRDLYLRNIKVVIV
;
A
#
# COMPACT_ATOMS: atom_id res chain seq x y z
N MET A 1 35.21 -26.82 -35.04
CA MET A 1 33.92 -27.31 -35.57
C MET A 1 33.23 -28.05 -34.43
N SER A 2 32.53 -27.32 -33.55
CA SER A 2 31.76 -27.90 -32.44
C SER A 2 30.30 -27.68 -32.73
N LYS A 3 29.58 -28.78 -32.98
CA LYS A 3 28.21 -28.83 -33.49
C LYS A 3 27.21 -29.07 -32.35
N ARG A 4 27.41 -28.37 -31.23
CA ARG A 4 26.65 -28.57 -30.00
C ARG A 4 26.31 -27.23 -29.39
N HIS A 5 25.02 -26.94 -29.47
CA HIS A 5 24.24 -26.03 -28.63
C HIS A 5 23.95 -24.62 -29.14
N ALA A 6 23.54 -24.44 -30.41
CA ALA A 6 22.96 -23.16 -30.86
C ALA A 6 21.78 -22.71 -29.98
N LEU A 7 20.99 -23.67 -29.49
CA LEU A 7 19.91 -23.41 -28.53
C LEU A 7 20.43 -22.93 -27.17
N GLU A 8 21.49 -23.52 -26.64
CA GLU A 8 22.06 -23.08 -25.35
C GLU A 8 22.77 -21.72 -25.49
N ASP A 9 23.43 -21.48 -26.63
CA ASP A 9 24.03 -20.18 -26.94
C ASP A 9 22.96 -19.09 -27.05
N TYR A 10 21.80 -19.39 -27.66
CA TYR A 10 20.66 -18.49 -27.70
C TYR A 10 20.12 -18.19 -26.30
N LEU A 11 19.88 -19.23 -25.49
CA LEU A 11 19.37 -19.07 -24.12
C LEU A 11 20.35 -18.33 -23.22
N SER A 12 21.66 -18.55 -23.37
CA SER A 12 22.70 -17.83 -22.64
C SER A 12 22.72 -16.33 -23.00
N GLN A 13 22.51 -15.99 -24.27
CA GLN A 13 22.41 -14.59 -24.70
C GLN A 13 21.15 -13.93 -24.15
N LEU A 14 20.03 -14.65 -24.15
CA LEU A 14 18.78 -14.18 -23.59
C LEU A 14 18.88 -13.98 -22.06
N GLU A 15 19.46 -14.93 -21.34
CA GLU A 15 19.69 -14.83 -19.89
C GLU A 15 20.50 -13.57 -19.53
N HIS A 16 21.55 -13.28 -20.31
CA HIS A 16 22.37 -12.10 -20.11
C HIS A 16 21.56 -10.79 -20.24
N LYS A 17 20.59 -10.75 -21.15
CA LYS A 17 19.75 -9.57 -21.40
C LYS A 17 18.59 -9.46 -20.42
N LEU A 18 18.13 -10.56 -19.84
CA LEU A 18 17.11 -10.60 -18.79
C LEU A 18 17.68 -10.40 -17.38
N ARG A 19 18.93 -9.91 -17.25
CA ARG A 19 19.58 -9.67 -15.94
C ARG A 19 18.80 -8.72 -15.03
N ASP A 20 18.00 -7.82 -15.62
CA ASP A 20 17.15 -6.88 -14.89
C ASP A 20 15.95 -7.56 -14.21
N LEU A 21 15.63 -8.81 -14.57
CA LEU A 21 14.61 -9.60 -13.89
C LEU A 21 15.18 -10.34 -12.66
N PRO A 22 14.36 -10.50 -11.61
CA PRO A 22 14.64 -11.42 -10.50
C PRO A 22 15.05 -12.82 -11.00
N ALA A 23 15.97 -13.47 -10.29
CA ALA A 23 16.55 -14.74 -10.72
C ALA A 23 15.52 -15.88 -10.89
N ASN A 24 14.45 -15.86 -10.10
CA ASN A 24 13.33 -16.80 -10.22
C ASN A 24 12.50 -16.55 -11.48
N GLU A 25 12.08 -15.31 -11.73
CA GLU A 25 11.30 -14.90 -12.92
C GLU A 25 12.11 -15.15 -14.20
N ARG A 26 13.39 -14.75 -14.20
CA ARG A 26 14.31 -15.02 -15.32
C ARG A 26 14.38 -16.52 -15.64
N ARG A 27 14.49 -17.38 -14.62
CA ARG A 27 14.54 -18.84 -14.82
C ARG A 27 13.24 -19.40 -15.36
N THR A 28 12.09 -18.87 -14.93
CA THR A 28 10.78 -19.25 -15.47
C THR A 28 10.70 -18.94 -16.96
N HIS A 29 10.96 -17.68 -17.34
CA HIS A 29 10.96 -17.25 -18.75
C HIS A 29 11.92 -18.08 -19.61
N LEU A 30 13.14 -18.34 -19.13
CA LEU A 30 14.11 -19.17 -19.86
C LEU A 30 13.65 -20.61 -20.05
N ASN A 31 12.98 -21.21 -19.07
CA ASN A 31 12.48 -22.58 -19.17
C ASN A 31 11.30 -22.66 -20.15
N GLU A 32 10.37 -21.72 -20.10
CA GLU A 32 9.23 -21.67 -21.03
C GLU A 32 9.70 -21.53 -22.48
N ILE A 33 10.68 -20.66 -22.72
CA ILE A 33 11.25 -20.45 -24.06
C ILE A 33 12.04 -21.67 -24.50
N ARG A 34 12.79 -22.31 -23.60
CA ARG A 34 13.49 -23.57 -23.89
C ARG A 34 12.50 -24.66 -24.31
N ASP A 35 11.44 -24.86 -23.53
CA ASP A 35 10.43 -25.89 -23.79
C ASP A 35 9.75 -25.65 -25.14
N HIS A 36 9.40 -24.39 -25.45
CA HIS A 36 8.82 -24.02 -26.74
C HIS A 36 9.76 -24.27 -27.92
N LEU A 37 11.05 -23.93 -27.79
CA LEU A 37 12.02 -24.19 -28.86
C LEU A 37 12.24 -25.70 -29.09
N ILE A 38 12.24 -26.51 -28.03
CA ILE A 38 12.35 -27.98 -28.12
C ILE A 38 11.10 -28.58 -28.81
N GLU A 39 9.92 -28.05 -28.50
CA GLU A 39 8.67 -28.44 -29.15
C GLU A 39 8.73 -28.17 -30.66
N LEU A 40 9.16 -26.97 -31.07
CA LEU A 40 9.33 -26.61 -32.49
C LEU A 40 10.33 -27.51 -33.23
N VAL A 41 11.45 -27.87 -32.59
CA VAL A 41 12.41 -28.84 -33.14
C VAL A 41 11.74 -30.20 -33.39
N THR A 42 10.88 -30.62 -32.46
CA THR A 42 10.20 -31.93 -32.53
C THR A 42 9.09 -31.94 -33.58
N GLU A 43 8.32 -30.86 -33.69
CA GLU A 43 7.17 -30.76 -34.60
C GLU A 43 7.58 -30.47 -36.05
N GLU A 44 8.54 -29.56 -36.26
CA GLU A 44 8.95 -29.17 -37.61
C GLU A 44 10.02 -30.12 -38.20
N GLY A 45 10.57 -31.02 -37.39
CA GLY A 45 11.63 -31.95 -37.79
C GLY A 45 12.91 -31.25 -38.27
N LYS A 46 13.09 -29.97 -37.92
CA LYS A 46 14.24 -29.14 -38.26
C LYS A 46 15.34 -29.27 -37.21
N THR A 47 16.56 -28.92 -37.56
CA THR A 47 17.68 -28.90 -36.59
C THR A 47 17.59 -27.68 -35.66
N GLU A 48 18.16 -27.77 -34.45
CA GLU A 48 18.23 -26.65 -33.49
C GLU A 48 18.69 -25.34 -34.15
N ASP A 49 19.76 -25.40 -34.95
CA ASP A 49 20.31 -24.23 -35.66
C ASP A 49 19.27 -23.55 -36.56
N GLN A 50 18.43 -24.33 -37.27
CA GLN A 50 17.43 -23.80 -38.19
C GLN A 50 16.25 -23.16 -37.46
N ILE A 51 15.87 -23.74 -36.31
CA ILE A 51 14.81 -23.19 -35.47
C ILE A 51 15.27 -21.89 -34.85
N VAL A 52 16.46 -21.86 -34.24
CA VAL A 52 17.04 -20.66 -33.62
C VAL A 52 17.22 -19.54 -34.65
N ASP A 53 17.70 -19.84 -35.86
CA ASP A 53 17.86 -18.85 -36.94
C ASP A 53 16.52 -18.28 -37.44
N SER A 54 15.44 -19.08 -37.37
CA SER A 54 14.10 -18.65 -37.77
C SER A 54 13.31 -17.96 -36.66
N PHE A 55 13.76 -18.10 -35.42
CA PHE A 55 13.12 -17.51 -34.26
C PHE A 55 13.50 -16.04 -34.12
N ILE A 56 12.73 -15.30 -33.33
CA ILE A 56 13.07 -13.90 -33.01
C ILE A 56 14.41 -13.83 -32.27
N SER A 57 15.15 -12.73 -32.43
CA SER A 57 16.47 -12.61 -31.79
C SER A 57 16.37 -12.46 -30.27
N PRO A 58 17.40 -12.86 -29.51
CA PRO A 58 17.44 -12.66 -28.05
C PRO A 58 17.24 -11.19 -27.65
N GLU A 59 17.75 -10.24 -28.44
CA GLU A 59 17.54 -8.80 -28.26
C GLU A 59 16.09 -8.38 -28.39
N GLN A 60 15.36 -8.94 -29.33
CA GLN A 60 13.96 -8.58 -29.54
C GLN A 60 13.09 -9.22 -28.46
N LEU A 61 13.28 -10.51 -28.21
CA LEU A 61 12.53 -11.24 -27.19
C LEU A 61 12.76 -10.67 -25.78
N SER A 62 14.00 -10.34 -25.41
CA SER A 62 14.27 -9.70 -24.12
C SER A 62 13.58 -8.35 -23.97
N ARG A 63 13.52 -7.54 -25.04
CA ARG A 63 12.79 -6.27 -25.00
C ARG A 63 11.29 -6.50 -24.82
N ASP A 64 10.71 -7.47 -25.52
CA ASP A 64 9.29 -7.77 -25.42
C ASP A 64 8.91 -8.28 -24.02
N ILE A 65 9.70 -9.20 -23.45
CA ILE A 65 9.53 -9.70 -22.07
C ILE A 65 9.66 -8.56 -21.06
N LEU A 66 10.70 -7.73 -21.18
CA LEU A 66 10.91 -6.62 -20.25
C LEU A 66 9.81 -5.56 -20.36
N LEU A 67 9.31 -5.29 -21.58
CA LEU A 67 8.18 -4.39 -21.81
C LEU A 67 6.88 -4.96 -21.23
N GLU A 68 6.62 -6.25 -21.38
CA GLU A 68 5.45 -6.91 -20.83
C GLU A 68 5.49 -6.95 -19.30
N GLU A 69 6.65 -7.22 -18.71
CA GLU A 69 6.88 -7.14 -17.26
C GLU A 69 6.72 -5.72 -16.74
N GLN A 70 7.27 -4.72 -17.43
CA GLN A 70 7.06 -3.31 -17.08
C GLN A 70 5.58 -2.93 -17.19
N THR A 71 4.89 -3.36 -18.24
CA THR A 71 3.47 -3.09 -18.46
C THR A 71 2.59 -3.82 -17.45
N SER A 72 2.95 -5.04 -17.05
CA SER A 72 2.22 -5.84 -16.05
C SER A 72 2.45 -5.31 -14.63
N LYS A 73 3.66 -4.86 -14.31
CA LYS A 73 3.96 -4.09 -13.09
C LYS A 73 3.19 -2.77 -13.08
N GLN A 74 3.13 -2.07 -14.21
CA GLN A 74 2.35 -0.84 -14.34
C GLN A 74 0.83 -1.06 -14.29
N LYS A 75 0.32 -2.21 -14.78
CA LYS A 75 -1.10 -2.60 -14.67
C LYS A 75 -1.49 -3.05 -13.26
N THR A 76 -0.56 -3.60 -12.48
CA THR A 76 -0.78 -3.84 -11.04
C THR A 76 -0.63 -2.56 -10.22
N GLU A 77 0.12 -1.58 -10.73
CA GLU A 77 0.20 -0.19 -10.26
C GLU A 77 -0.93 0.70 -10.82
N PHE A 78 -2.02 0.13 -11.36
CA PHE A 78 -3.29 0.86 -11.53
C PHE A 78 -3.94 1.04 -10.15
N GLU A 79 -3.32 1.94 -9.42
CA GLU A 79 -3.66 2.56 -8.16
C GLU A 79 -5.13 2.99 -8.14
N LEU A 80 -5.89 2.64 -7.08
CA LEU A 80 -6.81 3.65 -6.55
C LEU A 80 -5.94 4.90 -6.35
N PRO A 81 -6.23 6.03 -7.00
CA PRO A 81 -5.38 7.21 -6.89
C PRO A 81 -5.16 7.48 -5.40
N ASP A 82 -3.91 7.71 -5.01
CA ASP A 82 -3.50 7.90 -3.60
C ASP A 82 -4.34 8.94 -2.85
N TYR A 83 -5.08 9.78 -3.60
CA TYR A 83 -6.23 10.54 -3.13
C TYR A 83 -7.18 9.75 -2.20
N TRP A 84 -7.67 8.57 -2.60
CA TRP A 84 -8.61 7.78 -1.79
C TRP A 84 -7.97 7.23 -0.52
N PHE A 85 -6.67 6.94 -0.56
CA PHE A 85 -5.91 6.63 0.65
C PHE A 85 -5.87 7.85 1.59
N GLY A 86 -5.56 9.03 1.06
CA GLY A 86 -5.62 10.28 1.81
C GLY A 86 -6.98 10.55 2.44
N VAL A 87 -8.07 10.40 1.68
CA VAL A 87 -9.46 10.50 2.16
C VAL A 87 -9.74 9.50 3.29
N THR A 88 -9.26 8.27 3.15
CA THR A 88 -9.42 7.24 4.18
C THR A 88 -8.71 7.64 5.47
N VAL A 89 -7.44 8.08 5.38
CA VAL A 89 -6.66 8.50 6.54
C VAL A 89 -7.27 9.74 7.21
N VAL A 90 -7.73 10.71 6.42
CA VAL A 90 -8.46 11.89 6.93
C VAL A 90 -9.76 11.46 7.61
N SER A 91 -10.47 10.47 7.09
CA SER A 91 -11.71 9.97 7.70
C SER A 91 -11.49 9.28 9.05
N VAL A 92 -10.27 8.82 9.34
CA VAL A 92 -9.90 8.29 10.66
C VAL A 92 -9.55 9.42 11.63
N VAL A 93 -8.92 10.50 11.16
CA VAL A 93 -8.37 11.54 12.06
C VAL A 93 -9.28 12.75 12.22
N ALA A 94 -9.95 13.21 11.16
CA ALA A 94 -10.81 14.39 11.20
C ALA A 94 -11.98 14.28 12.21
N PRO A 95 -12.63 13.10 12.41
CA PRO A 95 -13.69 12.97 13.41
C PRO A 95 -13.30 13.38 14.83
N PHE A 96 -12.02 13.26 15.22
CA PHE A 96 -11.56 13.72 16.54
C PHE A 96 -11.82 15.21 16.79
N GLY A 97 -11.77 16.05 15.76
CA GLY A 97 -12.10 17.47 15.90
C GLY A 97 -13.57 17.68 16.29
N ALA A 98 -14.49 17.04 15.55
CA ALA A 98 -15.93 17.14 15.81
C ALA A 98 -16.31 16.47 17.14
N LEU A 99 -15.75 15.30 17.43
CA LEU A 99 -15.99 14.54 18.65
C LEU A 99 -15.36 15.18 19.89
N ALA A 100 -14.55 16.23 19.76
CA ALA A 100 -14.13 17.03 20.91
C ALA A 100 -15.23 18.00 21.38
N LEU A 101 -16.15 18.43 20.50
CA LEU A 101 -17.16 19.45 20.79
C LEU A 101 -18.12 19.12 21.97
N PRO A 102 -18.51 17.86 22.23
CA PRO A 102 -19.31 17.52 23.41
C PRO A 102 -18.67 17.92 24.75
N LEU A 103 -17.36 18.20 24.78
CA LEU A 103 -16.68 18.65 25.99
C LEU A 103 -17.04 20.10 26.37
N ILE A 104 -17.38 20.95 25.40
CA ILE A 104 -17.77 22.35 25.64
C ILE A 104 -19.28 22.56 25.63
N MET A 105 -20.03 21.74 24.90
CA MET A 105 -21.49 21.87 24.79
C MET A 105 -22.21 21.35 26.05
N GLU A 106 -23.30 22.01 26.45
CA GLU A 106 -24.13 21.60 27.58
C GLU A 106 -25.11 20.47 27.22
N ASN A 107 -25.67 20.51 26.00
CA ASN A 107 -26.58 19.50 25.48
C ASN A 107 -25.95 18.78 24.29
N ILE A 108 -26.00 17.45 24.31
CA ILE A 108 -25.46 16.60 23.26
C ILE A 108 -26.61 16.04 22.44
N ASP A 109 -26.75 16.55 21.22
CA ASP A 109 -27.55 15.87 20.21
C ASP A 109 -26.68 14.81 19.52
N ILE A 110 -26.88 13.55 19.92
CA ILE A 110 -26.16 12.40 19.37
C ILE A 110 -26.32 12.33 17.84
N GLY A 111 -27.45 12.79 17.30
CA GLY A 111 -27.72 12.79 15.86
C GLY A 111 -26.70 13.60 15.06
N LEU A 112 -26.19 14.70 15.62
CA LEU A 112 -25.18 15.54 14.99
C LEU A 112 -23.79 14.88 14.94
N TYR A 113 -23.49 13.96 15.87
CA TYR A 113 -22.20 13.29 15.97
C TYR A 113 -22.15 11.93 15.26
N LEU A 114 -23.32 11.33 15.01
CA LEU A 114 -23.48 10.07 14.31
C LEU A 114 -22.73 10.00 12.96
N PRO A 115 -22.78 11.00 12.05
CA PRO A 115 -22.04 10.93 10.79
C PRO A 115 -20.52 10.85 11.01
N PHE A 116 -19.97 11.54 12.01
CA PHE A 116 -18.54 11.50 12.32
C PHE A 116 -18.12 10.16 12.92
N LEU A 117 -18.97 9.55 13.74
CA LEU A 117 -18.74 8.19 14.26
C LEU A 117 -18.75 7.17 13.12
N LEU A 118 -19.72 7.24 12.21
CA LEU A 118 -19.77 6.36 11.04
C LEU A 118 -18.56 6.57 10.12
N GLN A 119 -18.18 7.82 9.87
CA GLN A 119 -16.99 8.17 9.11
C GLN A 119 -15.73 7.55 9.74
N PHE A 120 -15.58 7.65 11.06
CA PHE A 120 -14.47 7.06 11.79
C PHE A 120 -14.44 5.53 11.68
N ILE A 121 -15.59 4.87 11.87
CA ILE A 121 -15.71 3.40 11.80
C ILE A 121 -15.37 2.89 10.39
N VAL A 122 -15.97 3.49 9.36
CA VAL A 122 -15.73 3.12 7.96
C VAL A 122 -14.27 3.39 7.59
N GLY A 123 -13.75 4.57 7.90
CA GLY A 123 -12.35 4.93 7.63
C GLY A 123 -11.37 3.97 8.31
N THR A 124 -11.63 3.61 9.56
CA THR A 124 -10.80 2.67 10.34
C THR A 124 -10.85 1.28 9.72
N GLY A 125 -12.04 0.77 9.38
CA GLY A 125 -12.20 -0.52 8.73
C GLY A 125 -11.48 -0.61 7.39
N VAL A 126 -11.57 0.42 6.56
CA VAL A 126 -10.89 0.47 5.26
C VAL A 126 -9.37 0.62 5.44
N LEU A 127 -8.90 1.47 6.35
CA LEU A 127 -7.46 1.70 6.57
C LEU A 127 -6.76 0.44 7.09
N PHE A 128 -7.32 -0.18 8.14
CA PHE A 128 -6.67 -1.32 8.82
C PHE A 128 -7.08 -2.68 8.26
N GLY A 129 -8.14 -2.75 7.46
CA GLY A 129 -8.53 -3.94 6.71
C GLY A 129 -7.92 -3.97 5.31
N PHE A 130 -8.35 -3.04 4.44
CA PHE A 130 -8.00 -3.05 3.01
C PHE A 130 -6.59 -2.51 2.72
N TYR A 131 -6.23 -1.35 3.28
CA TYR A 131 -4.94 -0.73 2.99
C TYR A 131 -3.77 -1.31 3.77
N LYS A 132 -4.02 -2.12 4.81
CA LYS A 132 -2.98 -2.72 5.64
C LYS A 132 -1.97 -3.54 4.84
N THR A 133 -2.40 -4.21 3.78
CA THR A 133 -1.54 -5.03 2.89
C THR A 133 -1.15 -4.32 1.60
N ARG A 134 -1.64 -3.09 1.38
CA ARG A 134 -1.44 -2.32 0.14
C ARG A 134 -0.70 -1.00 0.38
N LEU A 135 0.27 -1.00 1.29
CA LEU A 135 1.06 0.20 1.60
C LEU A 135 2.16 0.38 0.57
N THR A 136 2.25 1.60 0.03
CA THR A 136 3.33 2.06 -0.85
C THR A 136 4.14 3.13 -0.13
N ASN A 137 5.29 3.53 -0.69
CA ASN A 137 6.13 4.59 -0.13
C ASN A 137 5.36 5.92 0.05
N LYS A 138 4.59 6.34 -0.96
CA LYS A 138 3.76 7.56 -0.91
C LYS A 138 2.70 7.50 0.20
N ARG A 139 2.08 6.34 0.40
CA ARG A 139 1.09 6.09 1.47
C ARG A 139 1.75 6.10 2.85
N GLY A 140 2.95 5.52 2.96
CA GLY A 140 3.78 5.60 4.17
C GLY A 140 4.10 7.04 4.57
N ASP A 141 4.47 7.90 3.62
CA ASP A 141 4.72 9.32 3.87
C ASP A 141 3.45 10.06 4.33
N THR A 142 2.30 9.70 3.78
CA THR A 142 1.01 10.24 4.22
C THR A 142 0.70 9.84 5.67
N LEU A 143 0.90 8.58 6.05
CA LEU A 143 0.76 8.13 7.44
C LEU A 143 1.73 8.84 8.38
N ARG A 144 2.97 9.08 7.94
CA ARG A 144 3.97 9.83 8.71
C ARG A 144 3.53 11.26 8.98
N LYS A 145 3.03 11.97 7.95
CA LYS A 145 2.52 13.35 8.08
C LYS A 145 1.32 13.39 9.02
N ILE A 146 0.37 12.48 8.84
CA ILE A 146 -0.83 12.45 9.68
C ILE A 146 -0.52 12.08 11.13
N GLY A 147 0.38 11.12 11.38
CA GLY A 147 0.83 10.82 12.73
C GLY A 147 1.44 12.03 13.45
N ARG A 148 2.09 12.95 12.72
CA ARG A 148 2.56 14.23 13.29
C ARG A 148 1.43 15.22 13.56
N VAL A 149 0.42 15.29 12.67
CA VAL A 149 -0.75 16.16 12.83
C VAL A 149 -1.65 15.72 13.99
N MET A 150 -1.71 14.43 14.31
CA MET A 150 -2.50 13.95 15.45
C MET A 150 -2.05 14.57 16.78
N ILE A 151 -0.74 14.83 16.95
CA ILE A 151 -0.17 15.37 18.20
C ILE A 151 -0.78 16.73 18.58
N PRO A 152 -0.77 17.77 17.72
CA PRO A 152 -1.43 19.04 18.05
C PRO A 152 -2.96 18.92 18.14
N VAL A 153 -3.61 17.97 17.43
CA VAL A 153 -5.06 17.73 17.56
C VAL A 153 -5.44 17.28 18.97
N LEU A 154 -4.53 16.63 19.70
CA LEU A 154 -4.73 16.26 21.10
C LEU A 154 -4.98 17.47 22.02
N ALA A 155 -4.54 18.67 21.64
CA ALA A 155 -4.79 19.87 22.44
C ALA A 155 -6.27 20.28 22.47
N LEU A 156 -7.06 19.93 21.43
CA LEU A 156 -8.47 20.32 21.31
C LEU A 156 -9.35 19.81 22.47
N PRO A 157 -9.40 18.51 22.79
CA PRO A 157 -10.23 18.02 23.90
C PRO A 157 -9.84 18.65 25.25
N PHE A 158 -8.55 18.87 25.51
CA PHE A 158 -8.11 19.53 26.74
C PHE A 158 -8.51 21.00 26.78
N ALA A 159 -8.40 21.71 25.66
CA ALA A 159 -8.83 23.11 25.55
C ALA A 159 -10.34 23.23 25.79
N PHE A 160 -11.15 22.41 25.13
CA PHE A 160 -12.61 22.42 25.29
C PHE A 160 -13.05 22.03 26.69
N PHE A 161 -12.43 21.01 27.28
CA PHE A 161 -12.70 20.62 28.67
C PHE A 161 -12.33 21.75 29.64
N SER A 162 -11.20 22.43 29.44
CA SER A 162 -10.77 23.56 30.28
C SER A 162 -11.73 24.74 30.18
N ILE A 163 -12.13 25.12 28.95
CA ILE A 163 -13.12 26.18 28.73
C ILE A 163 -14.43 25.84 29.42
N ASN A 164 -14.85 24.57 29.36
CA ASN A 164 -16.08 24.17 30.00
C ASN A 164 -16.04 24.36 31.52
N ILE A 165 -14.96 23.95 32.20
CA ILE A 165 -14.77 24.18 33.64
C ILE A 165 -14.83 25.68 33.96
N MET A 166 -14.22 26.52 33.12
CA MET A 166 -14.26 27.97 33.31
C MET A 166 -15.67 28.56 33.16
N GLN A 167 -16.51 27.98 32.30
CA GLN A 167 -17.88 28.44 32.06
C GLN A 167 -18.87 27.96 33.12
N THR A 168 -18.79 26.68 33.50
CA THR A 168 -19.76 26.06 34.41
C THR A 168 -19.33 26.11 35.88
N GLY A 169 -18.02 26.25 36.13
CA GLY A 169 -17.45 26.16 37.47
C GLY A 169 -17.48 24.76 38.09
N ASP A 170 -17.91 23.74 37.34
CA ASP A 170 -18.16 22.39 37.83
C ASP A 170 -17.49 21.31 36.98
N LEU A 171 -17.07 20.24 37.65
CA LEU A 171 -16.48 19.04 37.09
C LEU A 171 -17.54 17.95 36.93
N SER A 172 -18.29 18.04 35.84
CA SER A 172 -19.30 17.03 35.51
C SER A 172 -18.66 15.65 35.28
N THR A 173 -19.13 14.64 36.02
CA THR A 173 -18.73 13.22 35.86
C THR A 173 -18.88 12.74 34.43
N PHE A 174 -19.91 13.21 33.73
CA PHE A 174 -20.13 12.87 32.32
C PHE A 174 -18.96 13.34 31.44
N LYS A 175 -18.52 14.59 31.59
CA LYS A 175 -17.45 15.17 30.75
C LYS A 175 -16.09 14.56 31.05
N ILE A 176 -15.82 14.24 32.32
CA ILE A 176 -14.61 13.49 32.72
C ILE A 176 -14.61 12.10 32.07
N THR A 177 -15.72 11.38 32.15
CA THR A 177 -15.86 10.04 31.56
C THR A 177 -15.71 10.10 30.04
N TYR A 178 -16.35 11.10 29.40
CA TYR A 178 -16.25 11.33 27.97
C TYR A 178 -14.81 11.62 27.54
N LEU A 179 -14.11 12.51 28.26
CA LEU A 179 -12.70 12.82 28.00
C LEU A 179 -11.83 11.58 28.11
N ALA A 180 -12.01 10.76 29.15
CA ALA A 180 -11.27 9.52 29.33
C ALA A 180 -11.49 8.54 28.15
N CYS A 181 -12.75 8.33 27.74
CA CYS A 181 -13.08 7.50 26.58
C CYS A 181 -12.50 8.05 25.27
N TYR A 182 -12.60 9.36 25.06
CA TYR A 182 -12.03 10.05 23.91
C TYR A 182 -10.51 9.83 23.84
N LEU A 183 -9.79 10.03 24.95
CA LEU A 183 -8.34 9.87 25.02
C LEU A 183 -7.94 8.41 24.80
N PHE A 184 -8.69 7.46 25.35
CA PHE A 184 -8.44 6.04 25.12
C PHE A 184 -8.53 5.68 23.63
N ILE A 185 -9.60 6.09 22.96
CA ILE A 185 -9.77 5.86 21.51
C ILE A 185 -8.68 6.58 20.72
N TRP A 186 -8.36 7.83 21.06
CA TRP A 186 -7.31 8.60 20.40
C TRP A 186 -5.94 7.91 20.50
N ILE A 187 -5.57 7.42 21.68
CA ILE A 187 -4.31 6.71 21.93
C ILE A 187 -4.25 5.44 21.08
N LEU A 188 -5.33 4.64 21.07
CA LEU A 188 -5.41 3.43 20.26
C LEU A 188 -5.24 3.74 18.78
N THR A 189 -5.92 4.77 18.26
CA THR A 189 -5.79 5.18 16.86
C THR A 189 -4.38 5.68 16.54
N TYR A 190 -3.79 6.51 17.39
CA TYR A 190 -2.43 7.03 17.20
C TYR A 190 -1.42 5.89 17.10
N PHE A 191 -1.43 4.95 18.05
CA PHE A 191 -0.54 3.80 18.03
C PHE A 191 -0.79 2.89 16.83
N SER A 192 -2.06 2.70 16.43
CA SER A 192 -2.39 1.87 15.27
C SER A 192 -1.87 2.49 13.96
N VAL A 193 -2.06 3.79 13.75
CA VAL A 193 -1.51 4.52 12.60
C VAL A 193 0.02 4.49 12.62
N ARG A 194 0.63 4.64 13.80
CA ARG A 194 2.09 4.59 13.98
C ARG A 194 2.65 3.21 13.67
N ASP A 195 2.03 2.14 14.16
CA ASP A 195 2.40 0.75 13.85
C ASP A 195 2.29 0.48 12.35
N LEU A 196 1.20 0.91 11.72
CA LEU A 196 0.99 0.78 10.28
C LEU A 196 2.10 1.46 9.47
N TYR A 197 2.51 2.67 9.87
CA TYR A 197 3.65 3.37 9.27
C TYR A 197 4.97 2.61 9.46
N LEU A 198 5.26 2.11 10.66
CA LEU A 198 6.50 1.38 10.94
C LEU A 198 6.58 0.05 10.18
N ARG A 199 5.44 -0.63 9.97
CA ARG A 199 5.38 -1.83 9.14
C ARG A 199 5.71 -1.54 7.68
N ASN A 200 5.23 -0.42 7.13
CA ASN A 200 5.57 -0.01 5.76
C ASN A 200 7.08 0.15 5.57
N ILE A 201 7.76 0.78 6.51
CA ILE A 201 9.22 0.98 6.42
C ILE A 201 9.96 -0.36 6.39
N LYS A 202 9.51 -1.36 7.17
CA LYS A 202 10.13 -2.68 7.20
C LYS A 202 9.97 -3.46 5.89
N VAL A 203 8.83 -3.30 5.20
CA VAL A 203 8.56 -4.01 3.93
C VAL A 203 9.41 -3.46 2.77
N VAL A 204 9.81 -2.19 2.82
CA VAL A 204 10.55 -1.52 1.73
C VAL A 204 12.06 -1.78 1.79
N ILE A 205 12.57 -2.26 2.94
CA ILE A 205 14.01 -2.51 3.16
C ILE A 205 14.39 -3.98 2.90
N VAL A 206 13.40 -4.85 2.65
CA VAL A 206 13.59 -6.28 2.32
C VAL A 206 13.43 -6.48 0.83
#